data_AF-A0ABD0RU94-F1
#
_entry.id   AF-A0ABD0RU94-F1
#
_cell.length_a   1.000
_cell.length_b   1.000
_cell.length_c   1.000
_cell.angle_alpha   90.00
_cell.angle_beta   90.00
_cell.angle_gamma   90.00
#
_symmetry.space_group_name_H-M   'P 1'
#
loop_
_entity.id
_entity.type
_entity.pdbx_description
1 polymer ?
#
loop_
_entity_poly.entity_id
_entity_poly.type
_entity_poly.pdbx_seq_one_letter_code
_entity_poly.pdbx_strand_id
1 'polypeptide(L)'
;MSRGTVKNRVEKAALVMKNNLKAALGKIEFIATTTDCWTSHRRSFIGVTAHWLEPQTLQRQCAALACKQLKGPHTFSVLASALNEIHTEFNIREKITRTTTDNGSNFVKAFRVYGHADENNNLAPAAESGKVDNDEEEEDEETENADVEFVEAGAILDEDDCLEYQLPKHHRCACHLCLTT
;
A
#
# COMPACT_ATOMS: atom_id res chain seq x y z
N MET A 1 31.27 1.96 24.83
CA MET A 1 29.80 1.94 24.65
C MET A 1 29.43 0.58 24.07
N SER A 2 28.51 -0.18 24.68
CA SER A 2 28.19 -1.54 24.20
C SER A 2 27.17 -1.50 23.05
N ARG A 3 27.07 -2.60 22.29
CA ARG A 3 26.01 -2.78 21.28
C ARG A 3 24.61 -2.55 21.86
N GLY A 4 24.36 -3.04 23.08
CA GLY A 4 23.08 -2.86 23.77
C GLY A 4 22.80 -1.39 24.08
N THR A 5 23.81 -0.64 24.52
CA THR A 5 23.67 0.80 24.78
C THR A 5 23.33 1.57 23.51
N VAL A 6 24.00 1.29 22.38
CA VAL A 6 23.72 1.97 21.11
C VAL A 6 22.31 1.65 20.63
N LYS A 7 21.92 0.37 20.65
CA LYS A 7 20.57 -0.08 20.28
C LYS A 7 19.50 0.67 21.07
N ASN A 8 19.61 0.67 22.39
CA ASN A 8 18.63 1.34 23.26
C ASN A 8 18.56 2.86 23.01
N ARG A 9 19.70 3.51 22.71
CA ARG A 9 19.71 4.94 22.38
C ARG A 9 19.00 5.22 21.06
N VAL A 10 19.23 4.40 20.04
CA VAL A 10 18.56 4.52 18.73
C VAL A 10 17.07 4.27 18.87
N GLU A 11 16.66 3.21 19.58
CA GLU A 11 15.25 2.90 19.80
C GLU A 11 14.52 4.02 20.56
N LYS A 12 15.14 4.56 21.61
CA LYS A 12 14.58 5.70 22.35
C LYS A 12 14.47 6.94 21.47
N ALA A 13 15.49 7.25 20.67
CA ALA A 13 15.46 8.39 19.76
C ALA A 13 14.36 8.22 18.69
N ALA A 14 14.25 7.02 18.09
CA ALA A 14 13.22 6.70 17.11
C ALA A 14 11.81 6.83 17.69
N LEU A 15 11.59 6.39 18.94
CA LEU A 15 10.30 6.53 19.62
C LEU A 15 9.94 8.01 19.83
N VAL A 16 10.90 8.84 20.26
CA VAL A 16 10.69 10.29 20.42
C VAL A 16 10.37 10.94 19.07
N MET A 17 11.15 10.64 18.02
CA MET A 17 10.91 11.16 16.67
C MET A 17 9.53 10.77 16.15
N LYS A 18 9.13 9.52 16.34
CA LYS A 18 7.81 9.01 15.96
C LYS A 18 6.68 9.75 16.65
N ASN A 19 6.77 9.98 17.97
CA ASN A 19 5.74 10.71 18.71
C ASN A 19 5.63 12.17 18.25
N ASN A 20 6.77 12.82 18.00
CA ASN A 20 6.80 14.17 17.45
C ASN A 20 6.16 14.21 16.06
N LEU A 21 6.45 13.21 15.22
CA LEU A 21 5.89 13.12 13.88
C LEU A 21 4.37 12.87 13.91
N LYS A 22 3.89 11.98 14.78
CA LYS A 22 2.44 11.79 15.01
C LYS A 22 1.76 13.09 15.41
N ALA A 23 2.37 13.87 16.32
CA ALA A 23 1.82 15.16 16.75
C ALA A 23 1.81 16.20 15.61
N ALA A 24 2.84 16.21 14.76
CA ALA A 24 2.91 17.09 13.59
C ALA A 24 1.84 16.71 12.55
N LEU A 25 1.79 15.44 12.14
CA LEU A 25 0.81 14.92 11.17
C LEU A 25 -0.63 14.99 11.69
N GLY A 26 -0.82 15.02 13.02
CA GLY A 26 -2.12 15.24 13.66
C GLY A 26 -2.78 16.56 13.25
N LYS A 27 -2.00 17.58 12.92
CA LYS A 27 -2.47 18.92 12.50
C LYS A 27 -2.68 19.05 10.99
N ILE A 28 -2.19 18.08 10.22
CA ILE A 28 -2.25 18.09 8.77
C ILE A 28 -3.55 17.41 8.33
N GLU A 29 -4.25 18.00 7.38
CA GLU A 29 -5.50 17.44 6.83
C GLU A 29 -5.23 16.52 5.64
N PHE A 30 -4.33 16.94 4.74
CA PHE A 30 -4.04 16.23 3.50
C PHE A 30 -2.60 15.73 3.47
N ILE A 31 -2.44 14.41 3.35
CA ILE A 31 -1.14 13.74 3.29
C ILE A 31 -1.09 12.92 1.99
N ALA A 32 0.06 12.93 1.33
CA ALA A 32 0.39 11.97 0.28
C ALA A 32 1.48 11.04 0.80
N THR A 33 1.45 9.78 0.40
CA THR A 33 2.49 8.82 0.76
C THR A 33 3.20 8.31 -0.48
N THR A 34 4.48 7.99 -0.34
CA THR A 34 5.25 7.22 -1.32
C THR A 34 5.73 5.95 -0.66
N THR A 35 5.50 4.82 -1.30
CA THR A 35 5.89 3.51 -0.80
C THR A 35 6.84 2.84 -1.79
N ASP A 36 7.93 2.30 -1.25
CA ASP A 36 8.88 1.51 -1.99
C ASP A 36 9.05 0.15 -1.30
N CYS A 37 9.25 -0.90 -2.10
CA CYS A 37 9.56 -2.24 -1.60
C CYS A 37 10.72 -2.82 -2.39
N TRP A 38 11.78 -3.20 -1.70
CA TRP A 38 12.99 -3.73 -2.32
C TRP A 38 13.49 -4.96 -1.59
N THR A 39 14.21 -5.81 -2.32
CA THR A 39 14.92 -6.95 -1.76
C THR A 39 16.42 -6.65 -1.70
N SER A 40 17.04 -6.91 -0.55
CA SER A 40 18.48 -6.81 -0.35
C SER A 40 18.95 -7.95 0.55
N HIS A 41 20.02 -8.65 0.16
CA HIS A 41 20.60 -9.75 0.95
C HIS A 41 19.56 -10.82 1.38
N ARG A 42 18.70 -11.24 0.44
CA ARG A 42 17.61 -12.23 0.66
C ARG A 42 16.59 -11.81 1.72
N ARG A 43 16.46 -10.51 1.98
CA ARG A 43 15.46 -9.92 2.87
C ARG A 43 14.75 -8.82 2.09
N SER A 44 13.46 -8.66 2.30
CA SER A 44 12.76 -7.52 1.72
C SER A 44 12.35 -6.52 2.77
N PHE A 45 12.22 -5.30 2.31
CA PHE A 45 11.99 -4.14 3.13
C PHE A 45 10.90 -3.31 2.48
N ILE A 46 10.11 -2.66 3.33
CA ILE A 46 9.17 -1.64 2.92
C ILE A 46 9.60 -0.31 3.51
N GLY A 47 9.66 0.70 2.64
CA GLY A 47 9.87 2.08 2.98
C GLY A 47 8.59 2.86 2.71
N VAL A 48 8.14 3.66 3.67
CA VAL A 48 6.99 4.56 3.48
C VAL A 48 7.39 5.96 3.92
N THR A 49 7.15 6.94 3.06
CA THR A 49 7.40 8.35 3.33
C THR A 49 6.10 9.14 3.18
N ALA A 50 5.77 9.96 4.18
CA ALA A 50 4.69 10.93 4.11
C ALA A 50 5.20 12.25 3.55
N HIS A 51 4.36 12.92 2.76
CA HIS A 51 4.57 14.22 2.17
C HIS A 51 3.33 15.08 2.44
N TRP A 52 3.54 16.33 2.84
CA TRP A 52 2.46 17.29 3.06
C TRP A 52 2.94 18.72 2.77
N LEU A 53 2.01 19.65 2.70
CA LEU A 53 2.30 21.08 2.65
C LEU A 53 2.10 21.66 4.05
N GLU A 54 3.07 22.43 4.53
CA GLU A 54 2.89 23.20 5.76
C GLU A 54 1.79 24.26 5.55
N PRO A 55 0.71 24.30 6.36
CA PRO A 55 -0.46 25.11 6.03
C PRO A 55 -0.20 26.62 5.88
N GLN A 56 0.75 27.18 6.62
CA GLN A 56 1.01 28.63 6.58
C GLN A 56 1.99 29.02 5.48
N THR A 57 3.00 28.17 5.21
CA THR A 57 4.10 28.52 4.29
C THR A 57 3.94 27.88 2.92
N LEU A 58 3.06 26.89 2.79
CA LEU A 58 2.91 26.01 1.63
C LEU A 58 4.22 25.32 1.21
N GLN A 59 5.19 25.24 2.12
CA GLN A 59 6.42 24.50 1.86
C GLN A 59 6.14 23.02 1.97
N ARG A 60 6.62 22.27 0.97
CA ARG A 60 6.56 20.81 0.98
C ARG A 60 7.47 20.27 2.07
N GLN A 61 6.88 19.49 2.96
CA GLN A 61 7.56 18.73 3.99
C GLN A 61 7.47 17.24 3.68
N CYS A 62 8.44 16.47 4.18
CA CYS A 62 8.42 15.02 4.07
C CYS A 62 9.02 14.36 5.32
N ALA A 63 8.55 13.16 5.65
CA ALA A 63 9.10 12.37 6.74
C ALA A 63 8.93 10.88 6.48
N ALA A 64 9.95 10.10 6.82
CA ALA A 64 9.86 8.65 6.79
C ALA A 64 8.92 8.15 7.91
N LEU A 65 7.90 7.39 7.52
CA LEU A 65 6.99 6.71 8.45
C LEU A 65 7.54 5.35 8.85
N ALA A 66 8.13 4.63 7.89
CA ALA A 66 8.63 3.29 8.11
C ALA A 66 9.83 2.97 7.21
N CYS A 67 10.74 2.18 7.76
CA CYS A 67 11.73 1.39 7.04
C CYS A 67 11.82 0.05 7.79
N LYS A 68 10.96 -0.90 7.43
CA LYS A 68 10.80 -2.17 8.16
C LYS A 68 11.09 -3.36 7.25
N GLN A 69 11.70 -4.39 7.82
CA GLN A 69 11.86 -5.68 7.13
C GLN A 69 10.49 -6.38 7.06
N LEU A 70 10.10 -6.80 5.86
CA LEU A 70 8.97 -7.69 5.66
C LEU A 70 9.44 -9.14 5.89
N LYS A 71 8.76 -9.86 6.77
CA LYS A 71 9.03 -11.27 7.04
C LYS A 71 8.03 -12.14 6.27
N GLY A 72 8.49 -13.27 5.73
CA GLY A 72 7.66 -14.17 4.94
C GLY A 72 7.53 -13.74 3.46
N PRO A 73 6.65 -14.42 2.70
CA PRO A 73 6.42 -14.14 1.29
C PRO A 73 5.96 -12.69 1.05
N HIS A 74 6.43 -12.07 -0.02
CA HIS A 74 6.07 -10.69 -0.40
C HIS A 74 4.78 -10.65 -1.21
N THR A 75 3.73 -11.29 -0.71
CA THR A 75 2.43 -11.25 -1.39
C THR A 75 1.85 -9.84 -1.32
N PHE A 76 0.99 -9.54 -2.29
CA PHE A 76 0.23 -8.30 -2.34
C PHE A 76 -0.59 -8.05 -1.06
N SER A 77 -1.10 -9.10 -0.41
CA SER A 77 -1.81 -9.02 0.88
C SER A 77 -0.91 -8.58 2.04
N VAL A 78 0.33 -9.09 2.11
CA VAL A 78 1.31 -8.68 3.14
C VAL A 78 1.70 -7.22 2.97
N LEU A 79 1.84 -6.74 1.72
CA LEU A 79 2.11 -5.33 1.45
C LEU A 79 0.94 -4.43 1.85
N ALA A 80 -0.28 -4.82 1.50
CA ALA A 80 -1.49 -4.07 1.82
C ALA A 80 -1.70 -3.96 3.34
N SER A 81 -1.58 -5.09 4.05
CA SER A 81 -1.61 -5.14 5.52
C SER A 81 -0.52 -4.25 6.13
N ALA A 82 0.73 -4.40 5.68
CA ALA A 82 1.84 -3.62 6.20
C ALA A 82 1.66 -2.10 6.01
N LEU A 83 1.08 -1.68 4.88
CA LEU A 83 0.74 -0.28 4.62
C LEU A 83 -0.37 0.22 5.54
N ASN A 84 -1.44 -0.55 5.69
CA ASN A 84 -2.55 -0.20 6.56
C ASN A 84 -2.09 -0.05 8.02
N GLU A 85 -1.26 -0.97 8.51
CA GLU A 85 -0.65 -0.89 9.84
C GLU A 85 0.14 0.41 10.03
N ILE A 86 0.99 0.77 9.06
CA ILE A 86 1.80 1.99 9.13
C ILE A 86 0.91 3.23 9.14
N HIS A 87 -0.10 3.29 8.27
CA HIS A 87 -1.02 4.43 8.22
C HIS A 87 -1.84 4.57 9.52
N THR A 88 -2.30 3.45 10.06
CA THR A 88 -3.06 3.39 11.33
C THR A 88 -2.17 3.78 12.49
N GLU A 89 -0.94 3.29 12.53
CA GLU A 89 0.01 3.61 13.59
C GLU A 89 0.24 5.12 13.73
N PHE A 90 0.30 5.85 12.61
CA PHE A 90 0.46 7.31 12.62
C PHE A 90 -0.86 8.10 12.72
N ASN A 91 -2.01 7.43 12.81
CA ASN A 91 -3.35 8.03 12.78
C ASN A 91 -3.58 8.93 11.55
N ILE A 92 -3.10 8.49 10.40
CA ILE A 92 -3.19 9.24 9.14
C ILE A 92 -4.05 8.55 8.08
N ARG A 93 -4.61 7.36 8.36
CA ARG A 93 -5.36 6.57 7.36
C ARG A 93 -6.39 7.41 6.58
N GLU A 94 -7.23 8.16 7.29
CA GLU A 94 -8.28 9.02 6.71
C GLU A 94 -7.76 10.32 6.08
N LYS A 95 -6.49 10.64 6.29
CA LYS A 95 -5.84 11.86 5.80
C LYS A 95 -5.07 11.63 4.51
N ILE A 96 -4.89 10.36 4.13
CA ILE A 96 -4.12 9.99 2.94
C ILE A 96 -4.97 10.22 1.72
N THR A 97 -4.57 11.23 0.95
CA THR A 97 -5.18 11.56 -0.34
C THR A 97 -4.79 10.55 -1.40
N ARG A 98 -3.49 10.21 -1.49
CA ARG A 98 -2.94 9.26 -2.47
C ARG A 98 -1.68 8.57 -1.95
N THR A 99 -1.48 7.32 -2.37
CA THR A 99 -0.23 6.56 -2.20
C THR A 99 0.41 6.34 -3.56
N THR A 100 1.67 6.74 -3.72
CA THR A 100 2.46 6.50 -4.93
C THR A 100 3.39 5.33 -4.71
N THR A 101 3.38 4.33 -5.59
CA THR A 101 4.32 3.20 -5.54
C THR A 101 5.05 3.02 -6.87
N ASP A 102 6.07 2.16 -6.89
CA ASP A 102 6.60 1.64 -8.15
C ASP A 102 5.57 0.73 -8.86
N ASN A 103 5.89 0.30 -10.07
CA ASN A 103 5.07 -0.63 -10.86
C ASN A 103 5.33 -2.10 -10.49
N GLY A 104 5.80 -2.39 -9.29
CA GLY A 104 5.97 -3.77 -8.83
C GLY A 104 4.65 -4.54 -8.93
N SER A 105 4.69 -5.75 -9.51
CA SER A 105 3.49 -6.58 -9.76
C SER A 105 2.64 -6.77 -8.50
N ASN A 106 3.29 -6.91 -7.34
CA ASN A 106 2.62 -7.04 -6.06
C ASN A 106 1.92 -5.75 -5.61
N PHE A 107 2.46 -4.56 -5.89
CA PHE A 107 1.74 -3.31 -5.63
C PHE A 107 0.55 -3.15 -6.57
N VAL A 108 0.74 -3.41 -7.87
CA VAL A 108 -0.37 -3.36 -8.85
C VAL A 108 -1.51 -4.28 -8.41
N LYS A 109 -1.20 -5.51 -7.99
CA LYS A 109 -2.21 -6.44 -7.47
C LYS A 109 -2.81 -5.98 -6.14
N ALA A 110 -2.01 -5.43 -5.22
CA ALA A 110 -2.48 -4.94 -3.92
C ALA A 110 -3.50 -3.81 -4.08
N PHE A 111 -3.18 -2.80 -4.90
CA PHE A 111 -4.10 -1.67 -5.12
C PHE A 111 -5.28 -2.03 -6.02
N ARG A 112 -5.17 -3.08 -6.86
CA ARG A 112 -6.33 -3.63 -7.58
C ARG A 112 -7.32 -4.33 -6.65
N VAL A 113 -6.83 -5.13 -5.70
CA VAL A 113 -7.67 -5.94 -4.81
C VAL A 113 -8.17 -5.15 -3.60
N TYR A 114 -7.33 -4.31 -3.00
CA TYR A 114 -7.62 -3.61 -1.75
C TYR A 114 -7.83 -2.09 -1.94
N GLY A 115 -7.62 -1.53 -3.12
CA GLY A 115 -7.77 -0.08 -3.35
C GLY A 115 -9.22 0.36 -3.51
N HIS A 116 -9.46 1.66 -3.32
CA HIS A 116 -10.70 2.26 -3.79
C HIS A 116 -10.82 2.15 -5.31
N ALA A 117 -12.01 1.78 -5.81
CA ALA A 117 -12.35 1.92 -7.23
C ALA A 117 -12.23 3.41 -7.62
N ASP A 118 -11.37 3.73 -8.57
CA ASP A 118 -11.24 5.06 -9.16
C ASP A 118 -11.61 4.89 -10.64
N GLU A 119 -12.61 5.61 -11.15
CA GLU A 119 -12.98 5.55 -12.58
C GLU A 119 -11.84 5.99 -13.51
N ASN A 120 -10.83 6.69 -12.97
CA ASN A 120 -9.61 7.09 -13.68
C ASN A 120 -8.46 6.08 -13.58
N ASN A 121 -8.62 4.99 -12.81
CA ASN A 121 -7.68 3.88 -12.87
C ASN A 121 -8.07 3.08 -14.12
N ASN A 122 -7.54 3.47 -15.28
CA ASN A 122 -7.60 2.67 -16.50
C ASN A 122 -6.88 1.33 -16.28
N LEU A 123 -7.50 0.42 -15.55
CA LEU A 123 -7.34 -1.00 -15.80
C LEU A 123 -8.19 -1.27 -17.04
N ALA A 124 -7.57 -1.11 -18.20
CA ALA A 124 -7.97 -1.96 -19.30
C ALA A 124 -7.96 -3.40 -18.74
N PRO A 125 -9.01 -4.21 -18.98
CA PRO A 125 -8.93 -5.63 -18.65
C PRO A 125 -7.70 -6.15 -19.39
N ALA A 126 -6.65 -6.46 -18.63
CA ALA A 126 -5.49 -7.12 -19.19
C ALA A 126 -5.99 -8.47 -19.66
N ALA A 127 -6.28 -8.55 -20.95
CA ALA A 127 -6.36 -9.79 -21.68
C ALA A 127 -5.19 -10.66 -21.22
N GLU A 128 -5.49 -11.91 -20.89
CA GLU A 128 -4.53 -12.94 -20.56
C GLU A 128 -3.41 -12.94 -21.59
N SER A 129 -2.22 -12.48 -21.18
CA SER A 129 -0.98 -12.89 -21.81
C SER A 129 -0.33 -13.89 -20.87
N GLY A 130 -0.65 -15.16 -21.09
CA GLY A 130 -0.04 -16.29 -20.41
C GLY A 130 1.48 -16.24 -20.51
N LYS A 131 2.12 -16.09 -19.35
CA LYS A 131 3.37 -16.77 -19.05
C LYS A 131 3.15 -17.54 -17.76
N VAL A 132 2.88 -18.81 -17.96
CA VAL A 132 2.81 -19.86 -16.94
C VAL A 132 4.21 -20.01 -16.36
N ASP A 133 4.39 -19.66 -15.08
CA ASP A 133 5.35 -20.36 -14.25
C ASP A 133 4.57 -21.47 -13.55
N ASN A 134 5.05 -22.68 -13.83
CA ASN A 134 4.45 -23.99 -13.56
C ASN A 134 4.19 -24.21 -12.07
N ASP A 135 2.93 -24.44 -11.69
CA ASP A 135 2.56 -25.34 -10.60
C ASP A 135 1.21 -25.98 -11.01
N GLU A 136 1.32 -27.25 -11.38
CA GLU A 136 0.28 -28.16 -11.87
C GLU A 136 -0.78 -28.40 -10.78
N GLU A 137 -2.07 -28.20 -11.08
CA GLU A 137 -3.18 -29.15 -10.82
C GLU A 137 -4.30 -28.86 -11.86
N GLU A 138 -4.76 -29.92 -12.54
CA GLU A 138 -5.63 -29.93 -13.72
C GLU A 138 -7.15 -29.95 -13.40
N GLU A 139 -7.92 -29.40 -14.36
CA GLU A 139 -9.28 -29.78 -14.84
C GLU A 139 -10.48 -29.58 -13.87
N ASP A 140 -11.59 -28.92 -14.23
CA ASP A 140 -12.37 -29.00 -15.49
C ASP A 140 -13.08 -27.68 -15.87
N GLU A 141 -13.29 -27.51 -17.19
CA GLU A 141 -14.06 -26.45 -17.85
C GLU A 141 -15.57 -26.55 -17.57
N GLU A 142 -16.27 -25.41 -17.54
CA GLU A 142 -17.43 -25.15 -18.41
C GLU A 142 -17.85 -23.67 -18.30
N THR A 143 -17.78 -22.96 -19.42
CA THR A 143 -18.22 -21.56 -19.57
C THR A 143 -19.62 -21.57 -20.13
N GLU A 144 -20.66 -21.21 -19.36
CA GLU A 144 -21.98 -20.93 -19.93
C GLU A 144 -22.75 -19.81 -19.21
N ASN A 145 -23.05 -18.78 -20.02
CA ASN A 145 -24.24 -17.93 -20.03
C ASN A 145 -24.47 -16.89 -18.90
N ALA A 146 -24.45 -15.63 -19.35
CA ALA A 146 -24.81 -14.44 -18.59
C ALA A 146 -26.33 -14.32 -18.43
N ASP A 147 -26.83 -14.67 -17.24
CA ASP A 147 -28.12 -14.23 -16.73
C ASP A 147 -27.88 -13.23 -15.58
N VAL A 148 -28.37 -11.99 -15.74
CA VAL A 148 -28.27 -10.96 -14.71
C VAL A 148 -29.32 -11.26 -13.65
N GLU A 149 -28.91 -11.95 -12.59
CA GLU A 149 -29.75 -12.22 -11.43
C GLU A 149 -29.94 -10.91 -10.62
N PHE A 150 -31.20 -10.51 -10.39
CA PHE A 150 -31.52 -9.34 -9.59
C PHE A 150 -31.29 -9.64 -8.11
N VAL A 151 -30.13 -9.24 -7.59
CA VAL A 151 -29.81 -9.34 -6.16
C VAL A 151 -30.45 -8.19 -5.40
N GLU A 152 -31.14 -8.49 -4.30
CA GLU A 152 -31.74 -7.50 -3.40
C GLU A 152 -30.64 -6.64 -2.76
N ALA A 153 -30.67 -5.32 -2.99
CA ALA A 153 -29.64 -4.39 -2.50
C ALA A 153 -29.45 -4.42 -0.96
N GLY A 154 -30.43 -4.92 -0.21
CA GLY A 154 -30.31 -5.14 1.24
C GLY A 154 -29.32 -6.25 1.62
N ALA A 155 -29.23 -7.32 0.83
CA ALA A 155 -28.32 -8.45 1.12
C ALA A 155 -26.84 -8.07 0.88
N ILE A 156 -26.56 -7.10 0.01
CA ILE A 156 -25.20 -6.61 -0.28
C ILE A 156 -24.67 -5.72 0.85
N LEU A 157 -25.57 -5.08 1.63
CA LEU A 157 -25.15 -4.22 2.75
C LEU A 157 -24.82 -5.01 4.02
N ASP A 158 -25.24 -6.28 4.10
CA ASP A 158 -24.99 -7.19 5.23
C ASP A 158 -23.80 -8.15 4.97
N GLU A 159 -23.28 -8.20 3.73
CA GLU A 159 -22.00 -8.83 3.44
C GLU A 159 -20.89 -7.81 3.62
N ASP A 160 -20.31 -7.82 4.81
CA ASP A 160 -18.98 -7.29 5.10
C ASP A 160 -17.99 -7.99 4.15
N ASP A 161 -17.81 -7.44 2.94
CA ASP A 161 -16.72 -7.80 2.03
C ASP A 161 -15.45 -7.76 2.88
N CYS A 162 -14.96 -8.94 3.26
CA CYS A 162 -14.05 -9.19 4.39
C CYS A 162 -12.60 -8.66 4.16
N LEU A 163 -12.47 -7.55 3.44
CA LEU A 163 -11.29 -6.73 3.44
C LEU A 163 -11.27 -5.98 4.77
N GLU A 164 -10.53 -6.53 5.73
CA GLU A 164 -10.24 -5.91 7.05
C GLU A 164 -9.72 -4.46 6.94
N TYR A 165 -9.31 -4.02 5.75
CA TYR A 165 -8.85 -2.67 5.44
C TYR A 165 -8.94 -2.32 3.94
N GLN A 166 -9.13 -1.03 3.65
CA GLN A 166 -9.10 -0.47 2.30
C GLN A 166 -7.89 0.47 2.11
N LEU A 167 -7.16 0.29 1.01
CA LEU A 167 -6.00 1.10 0.65
C LEU A 167 -6.44 2.44 -0.01
N PRO A 168 -5.71 3.55 0.27
CA PRO A 168 -5.98 4.83 -0.36
C PRO A 168 -5.78 4.82 -1.89
N LYS A 169 -6.26 5.87 -2.57
CA LYS A 169 -6.09 6.03 -4.03
C LYS A 169 -4.62 5.87 -4.46
N HIS A 170 -4.40 5.10 -5.52
CA HIS A 170 -3.07 4.75 -6.01
C HIS A 170 -2.61 5.65 -7.14
N HIS A 171 -1.32 5.98 -7.18
CA HIS A 171 -0.63 6.47 -8.37
C HIS A 171 0.62 5.64 -8.66
N ARG A 172 0.84 5.39 -9.95
CA ARG A 172 2.09 4.77 -10.43
C ARG A 172 3.20 5.81 -10.46
N CYS A 173 4.40 5.43 -10.05
CA CYS A 173 5.58 6.26 -10.17
C CYS A 173 5.87 6.59 -11.65
N ALA A 174 5.93 7.88 -11.99
CA ALA A 174 6.19 8.36 -13.36
C ALA A 174 7.52 7.86 -13.94
N CYS A 175 8.56 7.69 -13.12
CA CYS A 175 9.86 7.21 -13.57
C CYS A 175 9.80 5.80 -14.17
N HIS A 176 8.84 4.97 -13.75
CA HIS A 176 8.64 3.61 -14.26
C HIS A 176 7.70 3.54 -15.48
N LEU A 177 6.99 4.62 -15.78
CA LEU A 177 6.18 4.76 -16.99
C LEU A 177 7.04 5.18 -18.20
N CYS A 178 8.15 5.87 -17.97
CA CYS A 178 9.04 6.36 -19.02
C CYS A 178 10.15 5.38 -19.45
N LEU A 179 10.31 4.23 -18.76
CA LEU A 179 11.36 3.24 -19.05
C LEU A 179 10.86 2.02 -19.84
N THR A 180 9.56 1.97 -20.14
CA THR A 180 8.97 0.96 -21.03
C THR A 180 8.74 1.58 -22.40
N THR A 181 9.80 1.72 -23.18
CA THR A 181 9.77 2.00 -24.63
C THR A 181 10.64 0.99 -25.34
#